data_AF-A0A957QVH0-F1
#
_entry.id   AF-A0A957QVH0-F1
#
_cell.length_a   1.000
_cell.length_b   1.000
_cell.length_c   1.000
_cell.angle_alpha   90.00
_cell.angle_beta   90.00
_cell.angle_gamma   90.00
#
_symmetry.space_group_name_H-M   'P 1'
#
loop_
_entity.id
_entity.type
_entity.pdbx_description
1 polymer ?
#
loop_
_entity_poly.entity_id
_entity_poly.type
_entity_poly.pdbx_seq_one_letter_code
_entity_poly.pdbx_strand_id
1 'polypeptide(L)'
;AHSDLGKLYVVDTASGEAMELALDRDAQPYHDGLALDGDTLYVVDSTIDQDNVYVVALDPEWKSGEIVRTITDPTMEALSTVAIYGDALYVVNARWDAERTPETEYWLTRVKR
;
A
#
# COMPACT_ATOMS: atom_id res chain seq x y z
N ALA A 1 0.80 9.77 -0.77
CA ALA A 1 1.58 9.30 0.39
C ALA A 1 2.87 10.10 0.49
N HIS A 2 3.42 10.23 1.68
CA HIS A 2 4.73 10.83 1.93
C HIS A 2 5.58 9.86 2.75
N SER A 3 6.49 9.14 2.10
CA SER A 3 7.23 8.02 2.69
C SER A 3 8.13 8.46 3.85
N ASP A 4 8.87 9.57 3.72
CA ASP A 4 9.76 10.05 4.81
C ASP A 4 9.01 10.47 6.09
N LEU A 5 7.75 10.92 5.95
CA LEU A 5 6.92 11.31 7.08
C LEU A 5 6.07 10.14 7.60
N GLY A 6 6.00 9.03 6.87
CA GLY A 6 5.08 7.94 7.15
C GLY A 6 3.60 8.36 7.07
N LYS A 7 3.28 9.40 6.28
CA LYS A 7 1.95 10.04 6.28
C LYS A 7 1.16 9.84 4.99
N LEU A 8 -0.16 9.75 5.15
CA LEU A 8 -1.13 9.78 4.06
C LEU A 8 -1.82 11.15 4.01
N TYR A 9 -2.21 11.54 2.81
CA TYR A 9 -2.87 12.82 2.56
C TYR A 9 -4.01 12.62 1.57
N VAL A 10 -5.11 13.32 1.81
CA VAL A 10 -6.17 13.55 0.83
C VAL A 10 -5.94 14.93 0.22
N VAL A 11 -6.03 15.00 -1.11
CA VAL A 11 -5.82 16.24 -1.85
C VAL A 11 -7.14 16.70 -2.44
N ASP A 12 -7.55 17.91 -2.10
CA ASP A 12 -8.66 18.57 -2.78
C ASP A 12 -8.28 18.83 -4.24
N THR A 13 -9.02 18.24 -5.17
CA THR A 13 -8.68 18.31 -6.61
C THR A 13 -8.96 19.68 -7.24
N ALA A 14 -9.73 20.55 -6.58
CA ALA A 14 -10.04 21.89 -7.09
C ALA A 14 -9.04 22.94 -6.60
N SER A 15 -8.62 22.87 -5.32
CA SER A 15 -7.69 23.82 -4.70
C SER A 15 -6.24 23.33 -4.67
N GLY A 16 -6.02 22.01 -4.72
CA GLY A 16 -4.71 21.38 -4.50
C GLY A 16 -4.30 21.33 -3.03
N GLU A 17 -5.18 21.70 -2.10
CA GLU A 17 -4.90 21.64 -0.67
C GLU A 17 -4.79 20.18 -0.20
N ALA A 18 -3.72 19.87 0.52
CA ALA A 18 -3.48 18.54 1.08
C ALA A 18 -3.81 18.55 2.58
N MET A 19 -4.69 17.64 2.99
CA MET A 19 -5.03 17.38 4.38
C MET A 19 -4.51 16.01 4.77
N GLU A 20 -3.91 15.91 5.96
CA GLU A 20 -3.44 14.63 6.48
C GLU A 20 -4.61 13.69 6.73
N LEU A 21 -4.49 12.45 6.26
CA LEU A 21 -5.40 11.36 6.56
C LEU A 21 -4.88 10.67 7.83
N ALA A 22 -5.62 10.82 8.93
CA ALA A 22 -5.22 10.26 10.22
C ALA A 22 -5.45 8.74 10.25
N LEU A 23 -4.39 7.96 10.52
CA LEU A 23 -4.53 6.54 10.78
C LEU A 23 -4.58 6.30 12.29
N ASP A 24 -5.55 5.52 12.76
CA ASP A 24 -5.84 5.33 14.18
C ASP A 24 -4.79 4.50 14.97
N ARG A 25 -3.62 4.22 14.39
CA ARG A 25 -2.60 3.33 14.98
C ARG A 25 -1.19 3.90 14.82
N ASP A 26 -0.30 3.53 15.74
CA ASP A 26 1.15 3.84 15.71
C ASP A 26 1.89 3.24 14.49
N ALA A 27 1.18 2.52 13.60
CA ALA A 27 1.75 2.07 12.36
C ALA A 27 2.14 3.32 11.55
N GLN A 28 3.43 3.43 11.23
CA GLN A 28 3.96 4.33 10.21
C GLN A 28 4.30 3.45 9.02
N PRO A 29 3.32 3.08 8.16
CA PRO A 29 3.63 2.26 7.00
C PRO A 29 4.69 2.97 6.18
N TYR A 30 5.63 2.21 5.65
CA TYR A 30 6.51 2.71 4.61
C TYR A 30 5.74 2.66 3.30
N HIS A 31 4.98 3.74 3.07
CA HIS A 31 4.06 3.84 1.95
C HIS A 31 4.85 3.94 0.64
N ASP A 32 4.82 2.90 -0.18
CA ASP A 32 5.26 2.99 -1.58
C ASP A 32 4.03 3.15 -2.49
N GLY A 33 3.27 2.07 -2.72
CA GLY A 33 2.08 2.08 -3.55
C GLY A 33 0.75 2.08 -2.81
N LEU A 34 -0.26 2.67 -3.47
CA LEU A 34 -1.63 2.79 -2.97
C LEU A 34 -2.63 2.32 -4.04
N ALA A 35 -3.71 1.67 -3.62
CA ALA A 35 -4.90 1.46 -4.44
C ALA A 35 -6.16 1.73 -3.63
N LEU A 36 -7.16 2.37 -4.23
CA LEU A 36 -8.40 2.75 -3.58
C LEU A 36 -9.59 2.08 -4.28
N ASP A 37 -10.52 1.54 -3.49
CA ASP A 37 -11.80 1.00 -3.95
C ASP A 37 -12.92 1.38 -2.97
N GLY A 38 -13.76 2.33 -3.39
CA GLY A 38 -14.73 2.98 -2.49
C GLY A 38 -14.01 3.59 -1.28
N ASP A 39 -14.45 3.20 -0.08
CA ASP A 39 -13.86 3.64 1.18
C ASP A 39 -12.82 2.65 1.73
N THR A 40 -12.29 1.75 0.89
CA THR A 40 -11.21 0.84 1.26
C THR A 40 -9.91 1.22 0.56
N LEU A 41 -8.91 1.61 1.34
CA LEU A 41 -7.57 1.93 0.87
C LEU A 41 -6.62 0.76 1.14
N TYR A 42 -5.95 0.29 0.10
CA TYR A 42 -4.86 -0.68 0.18
C TYR A 42 -3.54 0.06 0.18
N VAL A 43 -2.73 -0.17 1.21
CA VAL A 43 -1.42 0.47 1.39
C VAL A 43 -0.36 -0.62 1.34
N VAL A 44 0.52 -0.55 0.35
CA VAL A 44 1.73 -1.38 0.32
C VAL A 44 2.69 -0.86 1.38
N ASP A 45 3.09 -1.75 2.27
CA ASP A 45 4.10 -1.53 3.30
C ASP A 45 5.26 -2.48 3.02
N SER A 46 6.41 -1.91 2.65
CA SER A 46 7.63 -2.67 2.38
C SER A 46 8.77 -2.04 3.16
N THR A 47 9.32 -2.81 4.09
CA THR A 47 10.45 -2.45 4.94
C THR A 47 11.49 -3.56 4.88
N ILE A 48 12.66 -3.33 5.49
CA ILE A 48 13.72 -4.34 5.54
C ILE A 48 13.30 -5.64 6.27
N ASP A 49 12.32 -5.55 7.17
CA ASP A 49 11.90 -6.67 8.03
C ASP A 49 10.50 -7.21 7.67
N GLN A 50 9.74 -6.51 6.82
CA GLN A 50 8.32 -6.81 6.62
C GLN A 50 7.82 -6.33 5.25
N ASP A 51 7.11 -7.23 4.56
CA ASP A 51 6.36 -6.96 3.33
C ASP A 51 4.89 -7.35 3.52
N ASN A 52 3.98 -6.38 3.38
CA ASN A 52 2.54 -6.62 3.46
C ASN A 52 1.72 -5.56 2.73
N VAL A 53 0.40 -5.80 2.68
CA VAL A 53 -0.59 -4.80 2.30
C VAL A 53 -1.53 -4.55 3.48
N TYR A 54 -1.59 -3.32 3.97
CA TYR A 54 -2.64 -2.93 4.91
C TYR A 54 -3.94 -2.65 4.15
N VAL A 55 -5.04 -3.14 4.70
CA VAL A 55 -6.40 -2.79 4.28
C VAL A 55 -6.92 -1.78 5.29
N VAL A 56 -7.15 -0.57 4.83
CA VAL A 56 -7.60 0.56 5.62
C VAL A 56 -9.05 0.86 5.27
N ALA A 57 -9.94 0.81 6.25
CA ALA A 57 -11.29 1.33 6.10
C ALA A 57 -11.27 2.84 6.38
N LEU A 58 -11.65 3.64 5.40
CA LEU A 58 -11.70 5.10 5.51
C LEU A 58 -13.04 5.54 6.11
N ASP A 59 -13.04 6.66 6.83
CA ASP A 59 -14.29 7.35 7.14
C ASP A 59 -14.94 7.92 5.86
N PRO A 60 -16.24 8.27 5.84
CA PRO A 60 -16.90 8.76 4.62
C PRO A 60 -16.38 10.10 4.06
N GLU A 61 -15.61 10.86 4.84
CA GLU A 61 -14.99 12.12 4.42
C GLU A 61 -13.50 11.94 4.05
N TRP A 62 -12.99 10.70 4.13
CA TRP A 62 -11.59 10.29 3.97
C TRP A 62 -10.61 11.07 4.88
N LYS A 63 -11.07 11.53 6.05
CA LYS A 63 -10.25 12.30 6.99
C LYS A 63 -9.45 11.41 7.93
N SER A 64 -9.99 10.24 8.26
CA SER A 64 -9.31 9.21 9.01
C SER A 64 -9.53 7.82 8.40
N GLY A 65 -8.77 6.85 8.89
CA GLY A 65 -8.97 5.46 8.56
C GLY A 65 -8.40 4.50 9.60
N GLU A 66 -8.96 3.29 9.64
CA GLU A 66 -8.53 2.22 10.51
C GLU A 66 -7.94 1.07 9.69
N ILE A 67 -6.76 0.57 10.08
CA ILE A 67 -6.24 -0.70 9.56
C ILE A 67 -7.12 -1.85 10.08
N VAL A 68 -7.96 -2.39 9.20
CA VAL A 68 -8.90 -3.49 9.54
C VAL A 68 -8.35 -4.87 9.21
N ARG A 69 -7.33 -4.96 8.36
CA ARG A 69 -6.66 -6.22 7.99
C ARG A 69 -5.24 -5.97 7.50
N THR A 70 -4.35 -6.92 7.76
CA THR A 70 -3.02 -7.00 7.15
C THR A 70 -2.97 -8.23 6.26
N ILE A 71 -2.62 -8.06 5.00
CA ILE A 71 -2.46 -9.13 4.02
C ILE A 71 -0.97 -9.42 3.87
N THR A 72 -0.59 -10.66 4.12
CA THR A 72 0.75 -11.20 3.85
C THR A 72 0.64 -12.40 2.92
N ASP A 73 1.71 -12.68 2.19
CA ASP A 73 1.84 -13.87 1.35
C ASP A 73 3.31 -14.27 1.28
N PRO A 74 3.66 -15.57 1.35
CA PRO A 74 5.06 -16.01 1.34
C PRO A 74 5.80 -15.71 0.03
N THR A 75 5.09 -15.31 -1.03
CA THR A 75 5.69 -14.87 -2.29
C THR A 75 5.92 -13.36 -2.36
N MET A 76 5.58 -12.60 -1.32
CA MET A 76 5.89 -11.17 -1.24
C MET A 76 7.38 -10.97 -0.95
N GLU A 77 8.03 -10.13 -1.75
CA GLU A 77 9.45 -9.79 -1.64
C GLU A 77 9.70 -8.35 -2.15
N ALA A 78 10.05 -7.45 -1.23
CA ALA A 78 10.42 -6.06 -1.47
C ALA A 78 9.43 -5.36 -2.41
N LEU A 79 8.25 -5.05 -1.88
CA LEU A 79 7.08 -4.60 -2.65
C LEU A 79 7.22 -3.15 -3.11
N SER A 80 6.51 -2.79 -4.19
CA SER A 80 6.44 -1.39 -4.68
C SER A 80 5.02 -0.86 -4.86
N THR A 81 4.11 -1.63 -5.44
CA THR A 81 2.74 -1.16 -5.67
C THR A 81 1.73 -2.29 -5.74
N VAL A 82 0.46 -1.93 -5.78
CA VAL A 82 -0.67 -2.86 -5.85
C VAL A 82 -1.71 -2.35 -6.84
N ALA A 83 -2.29 -3.27 -7.59
CA ALA A 83 -3.42 -3.00 -8.48
C ALA A 83 -4.62 -3.89 -8.12
N ILE A 84 -5.82 -3.36 -8.36
CA ILE A 84 -7.08 -4.07 -8.13
C ILE A 84 -7.60 -4.59 -9.46
N TYR A 85 -7.92 -5.89 -9.53
CA TYR A 85 -8.58 -6.47 -10.70
C TYR A 85 -9.52 -7.61 -10.29
N GLY A 86 -10.82 -7.42 -10.53
CA GLY A 86 -11.86 -8.35 -10.11
C GLY A 86 -11.96 -8.45 -8.59
N ASP A 87 -11.80 -9.67 -8.07
CA ASP A 87 -11.86 -10.00 -6.64
C ASP A 87 -10.47 -10.11 -5.98
N ALA A 88 -9.43 -9.65 -6.67
CA ALA A 88 -8.04 -9.83 -6.26
C ALA A 88 -7.24 -8.54 -6.29
N LEU A 89 -6.20 -8.53 -5.46
CA LEU A 89 -5.09 -7.59 -5.52
C LEU A 89 -3.92 -8.26 -6.22
N TYR A 90 -3.21 -7.50 -7.04
CA TYR A 90 -1.97 -7.89 -7.70
C TYR A 90 -0.86 -6.98 -7.18
N VAL A 91 0.00 -7.55 -6.33
CA VAL A 91 1.06 -6.83 -5.64
C VAL A 91 2.37 -7.02 -6.42
N VAL A 92 3.07 -5.92 -6.69
CA VAL A 92 4.29 -5.89 -7.48
C VAL A 92 5.50 -6.12 -6.55
N ASN A 93 6.19 -7.23 -6.76
CA ASN A 93 7.47 -7.52 -6.11
C ASN A 93 8.58 -6.81 -6.88
N ALA A 94 9.10 -5.72 -6.33
CA ALA A 94 10.16 -4.94 -6.97
C ALA A 94 11.54 -5.57 -6.77
N ARG A 95 11.71 -6.39 -5.72
CA ARG A 95 12.95 -7.14 -5.45
C ARG A 95 14.18 -6.22 -5.50
N TRP A 96 14.12 -5.13 -4.73
CA TRP A 96 15.10 -4.02 -4.81
C TRP A 96 16.56 -4.47 -4.72
N ASP A 97 16.83 -5.49 -3.90
CA ASP A 97 18.15 -6.05 -3.63
C ASP A 97 18.50 -7.30 -4.45
N ALA A 98 17.59 -7.77 -5.32
CA ALA A 98 17.88 -8.90 -6.19
C ALA A 98 18.94 -8.53 -7.24
N GLU A 99 19.82 -9.48 -7.54
CA GLU A 99 20.76 -9.34 -8.65
C GLU A 99 19.98 -9.14 -9.95
N ARG A 100 20.42 -8.20 -10.79
CA ARG A 100 19.72 -7.83 -12.04
C ARG A 100 20.37 -8.55 -13.22
N THR A 101 19.94 -9.77 -13.48
CA THR A 101 20.36 -10.56 -14.65
C THR A 101 19.15 -10.89 -15.55
N PRO A 102 19.35 -11.30 -16.81
CA PRO A 102 18.24 -11.75 -17.67
C PRO A 102 17.45 -12.95 -17.11
N GLU A 103 18.05 -13.72 -16.21
CA GLU A 103 17.45 -14.88 -15.54
C GLU A 103 16.69 -14.50 -14.26
N THR A 104 16.84 -13.27 -13.77
CA THR A 104 16.12 -12.81 -12.56
C THR A 104 14.62 -12.77 -12.82
N GLU A 105 13.89 -13.62 -12.09
CA GLU A 105 12.44 -13.68 -12.17
C GLU A 105 11.79 -12.51 -11.40
N TYR A 106 10.71 -11.98 -11.97
CA TYR A 106 9.83 -10.99 -11.38
C TYR A 106 8.38 -11.45 -11.52
N TRP A 107 7.55 -11.20 -10.51
CA TRP A 107 6.18 -11.66 -10.49
C TRP A 107 5.24 -10.68 -9.79
N LEU A 108 3.95 -10.86 -10.06
CA LEU A 108 2.87 -10.27 -9.30
C LEU A 108 2.34 -11.30 -8.31
N THR A 109 2.30 -10.96 -7.04
CA THR A 109 1.64 -11.78 -6.03
C THR A 109 0.15 -11.50 -6.05
N ARG A 110 -0.66 -12.49 -6.43
CA ARG A 110 -2.12 -12.40 -6.44
C ARG A 110 -2.67 -12.81 -5.08
N VAL A 111 -3.34 -11.90 -4.39
CA VAL A 111 -4.01 -12.17 -3.10
C VAL A 111 -5.49 -11.83 -3.18
N LYS A 112 -6.28 -12.45 -2.31
CA LYS A 112 -7.70 -12.13 -2.17
C LYS A 112 -7.87 -10.77 -1.51
N ARG A 113 -8.68 -9.92 -2.15
CA ARG A 113 -9.12 -8.63 -1.63
C ARG A 113 -9.93 -8.82 -0.34
#